data_AF-A0A6H0TG78-F1
#
_entry.id   AF-A0A6H0TG78-F1
#
_cell.length_a   1.000
_cell.length_b   1.000
_cell.length_c   1.000
_cell.angle_alpha   90.00
_cell.angle_beta   90.00
_cell.angle_gamma   90.00
#
_symmetry.space_group_name_H-M   'P 1'
#
loop_
_entity.id
_entity.type
_entity.pdbx_description
1 polymer ?
#
loop_
_entity_poly.entity_id
_entity_poly.type
_entity_poly.pdbx_seq_one_letter_code
_entity_poly.pdbx_strand_id
1 'polypeptide(L)'
;MNEMYMEIKEELQLMRKELQERLAKEVMHKYDTEFSEDLGYEIKEEIKKKLLLHDIKEDLKDVERALFKMEIDMYGICEETGRAISVKQMKTMPTARTIHEFFYEKVNV
;
A
#
# COMPACT_ATOMS: atom_id res chain seq x y z
N MET A 1 -23.03 9.40 4.00
CA MET A 1 -21.75 8.67 4.04
C MET A 1 -21.33 8.62 5.52
N ASN A 2 -21.06 7.43 6.05
CA ASN A 2 -20.84 7.20 7.49
C ASN A 2 -19.49 7.83 7.92
N GLU A 3 -19.46 8.59 9.02
CA GLU A 3 -18.32 9.42 9.46
C GLU A 3 -16.99 8.65 9.51
N MET A 4 -17.03 7.40 10.00
CA MET A 4 -15.85 6.53 10.05
C MET A 4 -15.29 6.16 8.67
N TYR A 5 -16.13 6.09 7.63
CA TYR A 5 -15.64 5.81 6.27
C TYR A 5 -14.99 7.04 5.63
N MET A 6 -15.40 8.24 6.06
CA MET A 6 -14.75 9.49 5.65
C MET A 6 -13.34 9.56 6.22
N GLU A 7 -13.17 9.26 7.51
CA GLU A 7 -11.85 9.22 8.16
C GLU A 7 -10.88 8.26 7.44
N ILE A 8 -11.33 7.03 7.17
CA ILE A 8 -10.52 6.02 6.48
C ILE A 8 -10.19 6.49 5.05
N LYS A 9 -11.13 7.14 4.35
CA LYS A 9 -10.90 7.67 3.01
C LYS A 9 -9.84 8.77 3.01
N GLU A 10 -9.90 9.70 3.97
CA GLU A 10 -8.89 10.76 4.12
C GLU A 10 -7.51 10.17 4.41
N GLU A 11 -7.43 9.16 5.27
CA GLU A 11 -6.19 8.45 5.57
C GLU A 11 -5.60 7.77 4.32
N LEU A 12 -6.41 7.06 3.55
CA LEU A 12 -6.01 6.45 2.28
C LEU A 12 -5.55 7.48 1.24
N GLN A 13 -6.21 8.64 1.17
CA GLN A 13 -5.81 9.71 0.26
C GLN A 13 -4.46 10.32 0.65
N LEU A 14 -4.20 10.48 1.94
CA LEU A 14 -2.91 10.92 2.46
C LEU A 14 -1.82 9.89 2.12
N MET A 15 -2.06 8.61 2.44
CA MET A 15 -1.12 7.52 2.13
C MET A 15 -0.80 7.44 0.63
N ARG A 16 -1.82 7.56 -0.24
CA ARG A 16 -1.62 7.58 -1.69
C ARG A 16 -0.66 8.68 -2.11
N LYS A 17 -0.86 9.90 -1.59
CA LYS A 17 -0.02 11.05 -1.92
C LYS A 17 1.42 10.82 -1.46
N GLU A 18 1.62 10.35 -0.24
CA GLU A 18 2.96 10.06 0.27
C GLU A 18 3.69 8.99 -0.55
N LEU A 19 2.99 7.90 -0.90
CA LEU A 19 3.57 6.81 -1.70
C LEU A 19 3.93 7.29 -3.12
N GLN A 20 3.09 8.13 -3.73
CA GLN A 20 3.38 8.75 -5.03
C GLN A 20 4.61 9.67 -4.96
N GLU A 21 4.72 10.50 -3.91
CA GLU A 21 5.88 11.37 -3.71
C GLU A 21 7.17 10.56 -3.49
N ARG A 22 7.12 9.50 -2.67
CA ARG A 22 8.25 8.59 -2.45
C ARG A 22 8.66 7.90 -3.76
N LEU A 23 7.69 7.38 -4.52
CA LEU A 23 7.95 6.73 -5.80
C LEU A 23 8.59 7.69 -6.81
N ALA A 24 8.07 8.92 -6.91
CA ALA A 24 8.63 9.94 -7.80
C ALA A 24 10.08 10.26 -7.44
N LYS A 25 10.38 10.44 -6.15
CA LYS A 25 11.74 10.72 -5.66
C LYS A 25 12.72 9.59 -6.01
N GLU A 26 12.33 8.34 -5.82
CA GLU A 26 13.19 7.18 -6.14
C GLU A 26 13.44 7.02 -7.65
N VAL A 27 12.44 7.33 -8.49
CA VAL A 27 12.60 7.31 -9.96
C VAL A 27 13.57 8.40 -10.41
N MET A 28 13.49 9.61 -9.85
CA MET A 28 14.42 10.70 -10.16
C MET A 28 15.87 10.34 -9.75
N HIS A 29 16.06 9.78 -8.54
CA HIS A 29 17.38 9.34 -8.09
C HIS A 29 18.01 8.27 -8.98
N LYS A 30 17.21 7.35 -9.53
CA LYS A 30 17.71 6.35 -10.50
C LYS A 30 18.23 7.00 -11.78
N TYR A 31 17.48 7.96 -12.33
CA TYR A 31 17.87 8.66 -13.53
C TYR A 31 19.19 9.42 -13.36
N ASP A 32 19.39 10.08 -12.21
CA ASP A 32 20.64 10.78 -11.89
C ASP A 32 21.83 9.82 -11.70
N THR A 33 21.59 8.62 -11.14
CA THR A 33 22.65 7.63 -10.88
C THR A 33 23.09 6.92 -12.16
N GLU A 34 22.14 6.57 -13.06
CA GLU A 34 22.45 5.94 -14.36
C GLU A 34 23.29 6.87 -15.28
N PHE A 35 23.36 8.17 -14.99
CA PHE A 35 24.20 9.14 -15.70
C PHE A 35 25.64 9.22 -15.17
N SER A 36 25.95 8.63 -14.01
CA SER A 36 27.26 8.71 -13.34
C SER A 36 27.81 7.30 -13.08
N GLU A 37 28.46 6.68 -14.09
CA GLU A 37 29.03 5.33 -14.03
C GLU A 37 30.11 5.18 -12.91
N ASP A 38 29.88 4.32 -11.90
CA ASP A 38 30.95 3.79 -11.01
C ASP A 38 30.73 2.30 -10.67
N LEU A 39 31.35 1.44 -11.48
CA LEU A 39 31.08 0.00 -11.60
C LEU A 39 31.89 -0.83 -10.58
N GLY A 40 31.29 -1.20 -9.44
CA GLY A 40 31.95 -2.19 -8.56
C GLY A 40 31.19 -2.63 -7.30
N TYR A 41 30.41 -1.76 -6.67
CA TYR A 41 29.64 -2.05 -5.45
C TYR A 41 28.11 -2.14 -5.69
N GLU A 42 27.68 -1.98 -6.95
CA GLU A 42 26.31 -1.60 -7.32
C GLU A 42 25.27 -2.73 -7.23
N ILE A 43 25.63 -4.01 -7.41
CA ILE A 43 24.63 -5.08 -7.60
C ILE A 43 23.77 -5.30 -6.33
N LYS A 44 24.35 -5.29 -5.13
CA LYS A 44 23.60 -5.49 -3.88
C LYS A 44 22.71 -4.29 -3.54
N GLU A 45 23.17 -3.07 -3.80
CA GLU A 45 22.38 -1.87 -3.60
C GLU A 45 21.25 -1.77 -4.63
N GLU A 46 21.51 -2.13 -5.88
CA GLU A 46 20.49 -2.20 -6.92
C GLU A 46 19.35 -3.16 -6.57
N ILE A 47 19.67 -4.37 -6.08
CA ILE A 47 18.65 -5.35 -5.70
C ILE A 47 17.78 -4.79 -4.57
N LYS A 48 18.39 -4.17 -3.55
CA LYS A 48 17.66 -3.52 -2.46
C LYS A 48 16.76 -2.39 -2.95
N LYS A 49 17.27 -1.52 -3.84
CA LYS A 49 16.50 -0.43 -4.46
C LYS A 49 15.34 -0.95 -5.31
N LYS A 50 15.54 -2.04 -6.06
CA LYS A 50 14.50 -2.70 -6.87
C LYS A 50 13.40 -3.29 -5.97
N LEU A 51 13.77 -3.94 -4.87
CA LEU A 51 12.81 -4.48 -3.90
C LEU A 51 11.99 -3.35 -3.25
N LEU A 52 12.65 -2.30 -2.76
CA LEU A 52 11.97 -1.13 -2.18
C LEU A 52 10.95 -0.50 -3.15
N LEU A 53 11.33 -0.32 -4.41
CA LEU A 53 10.44 0.21 -5.44
C LEU A 53 9.27 -0.71 -5.75
N HIS A 54 9.48 -2.02 -5.70
CA HIS A 54 8.41 -3.00 -5.85
C HIS A 54 7.41 -2.86 -4.70
N ASP A 55 7.90 -2.80 -3.47
CA ASP A 55 7.05 -2.72 -2.27
C ASP A 55 6.22 -1.42 -2.26
N ILE A 56 6.83 -0.27 -2.57
CA ILE A 56 6.12 1.02 -2.70
C ILE A 56 5.00 0.95 -3.76
N LYS A 57 5.25 0.25 -4.88
CA LYS A 57 4.25 0.11 -5.94
C LYS A 57 3.08 -0.79 -5.54
N GLU A 58 3.35 -1.90 -4.86
CA GLU A 58 2.30 -2.77 -4.37
C GLU A 58 1.47 -2.08 -3.27
N ASP A 59 2.10 -1.36 -2.34
CA ASP A 59 1.41 -0.54 -1.34
C ASP A 59 0.50 0.50 -2.00
N LEU A 60 1.01 1.22 -3.00
CA LEU A 60 0.24 2.24 -3.74
C LEU A 60 -0.97 1.62 -4.44
N LYS A 61 -0.78 0.46 -5.08
CA LYS A 61 -1.83 -0.28 -5.77
C LYS A 61 -2.90 -0.78 -4.80
N ASP A 62 -2.53 -1.21 -3.60
CA ASP A 62 -3.49 -1.60 -2.57
C ASP A 62 -4.31 -0.41 -2.06
N VAL A 63 -3.68 0.75 -1.86
CA VAL A 63 -4.37 1.99 -1.49
C VAL A 63 -5.32 2.46 -2.61
N GLU A 64 -4.86 2.49 -3.86
CA GLU A 64 -5.68 2.88 -5.01
C GLU A 64 -6.87 1.94 -5.19
N ARG A 65 -6.67 0.63 -5.00
CA ARG A 65 -7.75 -0.35 -5.02
C ARG A 65 -8.77 -0.10 -3.90
N ALA A 66 -8.31 0.20 -2.68
CA ALA A 66 -9.19 0.51 -1.56
C ALA A 66 -10.04 1.76 -1.85
N LEU A 67 -9.43 2.83 -2.36
CA LEU A 67 -10.12 4.06 -2.76
C LEU A 67 -11.13 3.80 -3.89
N PHE A 68 -10.75 3.05 -4.91
CA PHE A 68 -11.66 2.68 -6.00
C PHE A 68 -12.88 1.92 -5.49
N LYS A 69 -12.67 0.95 -4.59
CA LYS A 69 -13.78 0.23 -3.94
C LYS A 69 -14.71 1.15 -3.15
N MET A 70 -14.19 2.23 -2.57
CA MET A 70 -15.04 3.23 -1.90
C MET A 70 -15.89 4.03 -2.88
N GLU A 71 -15.40 4.27 -4.09
CA GLU A 71 -16.16 4.98 -5.13
C GLU A 71 -17.32 4.17 -5.69
N ILE A 72 -17.18 2.84 -5.72
CA ILE A 72 -18.20 1.91 -6.21
C ILE A 72 -19.01 1.22 -5.10
N ASP A 73 -18.96 1.75 -3.86
CA ASP A 73 -19.65 1.21 -2.68
C ASP A 73 -19.34 -0.28 -2.36
N MET A 74 -18.18 -0.80 -2.78
CA MET A 74 -17.70 -2.17 -2.48
C MET A 74 -16.62 -2.23 -1.41
N TYR A 75 -16.30 -1.11 -0.77
CA TYR A 75 -15.30 -1.07 0.29
C TYR A 75 -15.76 -1.83 1.53
N GLY A 76 -14.84 -2.58 2.13
CA GLY A 76 -15.14 -3.42 3.29
C GLY A 76 -15.82 -4.75 2.96
N ILE A 77 -15.85 -5.19 1.70
CA ILE A 77 -16.28 -6.54 1.32
C ILE A 77 -15.05 -7.43 1.11
N CYS A 78 -15.01 -8.54 1.84
CA CYS A 78 -13.99 -9.57 1.73
C CYS A 78 -14.03 -10.21 0.35
N GLU A 79 -12.90 -10.21 -0.37
CA GLU A 79 -12.83 -10.71 -1.75
C GLU A 79 -12.97 -12.23 -1.87
N GLU A 80 -12.64 -12.97 -0.80
CA GLU A 80 -12.70 -14.43 -0.82
C GLU A 80 -14.07 -14.98 -0.40
N THR A 81 -14.71 -14.32 0.58
CA THR A 81 -15.93 -14.84 1.21
C THR A 81 -17.17 -14.02 0.88
N GLY A 82 -17.02 -12.83 0.30
CA GLY A 82 -18.12 -11.89 0.06
C GLY A 82 -18.72 -11.27 1.32
N ARG A 83 -18.16 -11.55 2.51
CA ARG A 83 -18.66 -11.05 3.80
C ARG A 83 -18.14 -9.64 4.07
N ALA A 84 -18.90 -8.86 4.82
CA ALA A 84 -18.44 -7.57 5.32
C ALA A 84 -17.29 -7.73 6.32
N ILE A 85 -16.21 -6.98 6.11
CA ILE A 85 -15.11 -6.77 7.04
C ILE A 85 -15.60 -5.76 8.08
N SER A 86 -15.32 -6.01 9.36
CA SER A 86 -15.81 -5.09 10.40
C SER A 86 -15.11 -3.74 10.31
N VAL A 87 -15.80 -2.66 10.67
CA VAL A 87 -15.22 -1.31 10.64
C VAL A 87 -14.01 -1.20 11.57
N LYS A 88 -14.01 -1.92 12.70
CA LYS A 88 -12.86 -1.97 13.62
C LYS A 88 -11.62 -2.55 12.92
N GLN A 89 -11.79 -3.62 12.15
CA GLN A 89 -10.72 -4.22 11.36
C GLN A 89 -10.23 -3.25 10.26
N MET A 90 -11.14 -2.63 9.53
CA MET A 90 -10.78 -1.65 8.49
C MET A 90 -10.06 -0.42 9.05
N LYS A 91 -10.33 -0.01 10.29
CA LYS A 91 -9.57 1.05 10.98
C LYS A 91 -8.16 0.61 11.36
N THR A 92 -7.92 -0.68 11.59
CA THR A 92 -6.58 -1.21 11.88
C THR A 92 -5.77 -1.39 10.59
N MET A 93 -6.41 -1.84 9.51
CA MET A 93 -5.78 -2.03 8.21
C MET A 93 -6.76 -1.64 7.09
N PRO A 94 -6.72 -0.36 6.64
CA PRO A 94 -7.59 0.17 5.59
C PRO A 94 -7.44 -0.52 4.22
N THR A 95 -6.28 -1.10 3.95
CA THR A 95 -5.98 -1.79 2.69
C THR A 95 -6.43 -3.25 2.66
N ALA A 96 -6.96 -3.76 3.79
CA ALA A 96 -7.26 -5.17 3.95
C ALA A 96 -8.22 -5.70 2.87
N ARG A 97 -7.87 -6.83 2.28
CA ARG A 97 -8.62 -7.46 1.18
C ARG A 97 -9.56 -8.55 1.68
N THR A 98 -9.14 -9.19 2.76
CA THR A 98 -9.80 -10.37 3.31
C THR A 98 -9.95 -10.24 4.81
N ILE A 99 -10.89 -11.00 5.36
CA ILE A 99 -11.01 -11.14 6.82
C ILE A 99 -9.77 -11.82 7.43
N HIS A 100 -9.03 -12.61 6.63
CA HIS A 100 -7.93 -13.46 7.08
C HIS A 100 -6.68 -12.69 7.50
N GLU A 101 -6.49 -11.49 6.96
CA GLU A 101 -5.36 -10.60 7.27
C GLU A 101 -5.31 -10.18 8.75
N PHE A 102 -6.45 -10.26 9.45
CA PHE A 102 -6.55 -9.93 10.88
C PHE A 102 -6.31 -11.11 11.82
N PHE A 103 -6.18 -12.34 11.31
CA PHE A 103 -6.11 -13.54 12.16
C PHE A 103 -4.71 -13.81 12.77
N TYR A 104 -3.69 -13.04 12.39
CA TYR A 104 -2.31 -13.24 12.85
C TYR A 104 -2.06 -12.88 14.33
N GLU A 105 -3.01 -12.25 15.04
CA GLU A 105 -2.87 -11.97 16.49
C GLU A 105 -2.87 -13.21 17.40
N LYS A 106 -3.09 -14.43 16.86
CA LYS A 106 -3.25 -15.66 17.67
C LYS A 106 -2.19 -16.74 17.46
N VAL A 107 -0.98 -16.39 17.02
CA VAL A 107 0.15 -17.33 17.08
C VAL A 107 1.21 -16.79 18.03
N ASN A 108 0.91 -16.90 19.33
CA ASN A 108 1.95 -16.91 20.36
C ASN A 108 2.68 -18.26 20.25
N VAL A 109 3.90 -18.26 19.73
CA VAL A 109 4.86 -19.35 19.89
C VAL A 109 5.52 -19.23 21.26
#